data_AF-A0A6A4GZ84-F1
#
_entry.id   AF-A0A6A4GZ84-F1
#
_cell.length_a   1.000
_cell.length_b   1.000
_cell.length_c   1.000
_cell.angle_alpha   90.00
_cell.angle_beta   90.00
_cell.angle_gamma   90.00
#
_symmetry.space_group_name_H-M   'P 1'
#
loop_
_entity.id
_entity.type
_entity.pdbx_description
1 polymer ?
#
loop_
_entity_poly.entity_id
_entity_poly.type
_entity_poly.pdbx_seq_one_letter_code
_entity_poly.pdbx_strand_id
1 'polypeptide(L)'
;MTENFGPGSQHERRDSFNYGGSHFANAANFGIYGGNFINSNNSNVTIQSHDQVQKIRDWLKAPDCSTNFNTAANKKTAGTGTWIIKHQKYIEWKNNGGLLWIQGKGG
;
A
#
# COMPACT_ATOMS: atom_id res chain seq x y z
N MET A 1 -32.86 37.98 -22.94
CA MET A 1 -32.51 37.02 -24.00
C MET A 1 -32.21 35.71 -23.30
N THR A 2 -33.01 34.69 -23.60
CA THR A 2 -33.04 33.41 -22.90
C THR A 2 -32.18 32.43 -23.69
N GLU A 3 -31.14 31.86 -23.08
CA GLU A 3 -30.30 30.86 -23.73
C GLU A 3 -30.65 29.47 -23.19
N ASN A 4 -31.26 28.68 -24.06
CA ASN A 4 -31.52 27.25 -23.86
C ASN A 4 -30.22 26.47 -23.97
N PHE A 5 -29.90 25.67 -22.94
CA PHE A 5 -28.88 24.63 -23.03
C PHE A 5 -29.56 23.26 -23.08
N GLY A 6 -29.46 22.59 -24.23
CA GLY A 6 -29.92 21.22 -24.41
C GLY A 6 -28.98 20.19 -23.74
N PRO A 7 -29.42 18.95 -23.49
CA PRO A 7 -28.60 17.96 -22.82
C PRO A 7 -27.77 17.19 -23.85
N GLY A 8 -26.45 17.16 -23.70
CA GLY A 8 -25.58 16.43 -24.60
C GLY A 8 -24.16 16.25 -24.09
N SER A 9 -23.95 15.27 -23.21
CA SER A 9 -22.66 14.60 -23.09
C SER A 9 -22.88 13.16 -22.63
N GLN A 10 -22.91 12.24 -23.59
CA GLN A 10 -22.92 10.81 -23.34
C GLN A 10 -21.58 10.43 -22.70
N HIS A 11 -21.62 10.06 -21.41
CA HIS A 11 -20.47 9.46 -20.74
C HIS A 11 -20.22 8.07 -21.32
N GLU A 12 -18.96 7.83 -21.70
CA GLU A 12 -18.44 6.59 -22.24
C GLU A 12 -18.94 5.36 -21.47
N ARG A 13 -19.54 4.44 -22.24
CA ARG A 13 -19.86 3.09 -21.82
C ARG A 13 -18.55 2.37 -21.49
N ARG A 14 -18.25 2.22 -20.20
CA ARG A 14 -17.19 1.32 -19.75
C ARG A 14 -17.64 -0.11 -20.02
N ASP A 15 -16.87 -0.79 -20.84
CA ASP A 15 -17.14 -2.11 -21.37
C ASP A 15 -17.41 -3.13 -20.25
N SER A 16 -18.59 -3.72 -20.29
CA SER A 16 -18.93 -4.91 -19.51
C SER A 16 -18.16 -6.09 -20.10
N PHE A 17 -17.08 -6.50 -19.44
CA PHE A 17 -16.36 -7.71 -19.78
C PHE A 17 -17.26 -8.94 -19.52
N ASN A 18 -17.90 -9.45 -20.58
CA ASN A 18 -18.67 -10.68 -20.56
C ASN A 18 -17.72 -11.89 -20.58
N TYR A 19 -17.45 -12.48 -19.42
CA TYR A 19 -16.99 -13.87 -19.37
C TYR A 19 -18.17 -14.76 -19.77
N GLY A 20 -18.02 -15.50 -20.88
CA GLY A 20 -19.05 -16.36 -21.45
C GLY A 20 -19.52 -17.42 -20.45
N GLY A 21 -20.74 -17.21 -19.94
CA GLY A 21 -21.41 -18.04 -18.95
C GLY A 21 -22.30 -17.16 -18.09
N SER A 22 -23.57 -16.97 -18.48
CA SER A 22 -24.51 -16.16 -17.69
C SER A 22 -24.91 -16.93 -16.44
N HIS A 23 -24.06 -16.92 -15.41
CA HIS A 23 -24.33 -17.51 -14.09
C HIS A 23 -25.62 -16.93 -13.45
N PHE A 24 -26.13 -15.82 -14.00
CA PHE A 24 -27.30 -15.08 -13.53
C PHE A 24 -28.40 -14.94 -14.60
N ALA A 25 -28.50 -15.88 -15.55
CA ALA A 25 -29.45 -15.81 -16.68
C ALA A 25 -30.91 -15.53 -16.28
N ASN A 26 -31.30 -15.99 -15.09
CA ASN A 26 -32.67 -15.84 -14.55
C ASN A 26 -32.73 -14.86 -13.36
N ALA A 27 -31.64 -14.14 -13.05
CA ALA A 27 -31.64 -13.17 -11.98
C ALA A 27 -32.22 -11.84 -12.47
N ALA A 28 -33.22 -11.32 -11.78
CA ALA A 28 -33.68 -9.95 -11.92
C ALA A 28 -33.14 -9.10 -10.76
N ASN A 29 -32.94 -7.80 -11.00
CA ASN A 29 -32.58 -6.81 -9.97
C ASN A 29 -31.22 -7.06 -9.27
N PHE A 30 -30.25 -7.63 -9.99
CA PHE A 30 -28.90 -7.92 -9.50
C PHE A 30 -27.85 -7.22 -10.37
N GLY A 31 -26.87 -6.57 -9.74
CA GLY A 31 -25.76 -5.93 -10.44
C GLY A 31 -24.47 -5.93 -9.61
N ILE A 32 -23.33 -5.99 -10.30
CA ILE A 32 -21.98 -5.89 -9.71
C ILE A 32 -21.33 -4.62 -10.27
N TYR A 33 -21.03 -3.66 -9.40
CA TYR A 33 -20.42 -2.38 -9.78
C TYR A 33 -19.16 -2.12 -8.96
N GLY A 34 -17.99 -2.18 -9.60
CA GLY A 34 -16.72 -1.84 -8.94
C GLY A 34 -16.45 -2.65 -7.65
N GLY A 35 -16.92 -3.90 -7.58
CA GLY A 35 -16.81 -4.77 -6.40
C GLY A 35 -18.00 -4.72 -5.42
N ASN A 36 -18.99 -3.87 -5.67
CA ASN A 36 -20.20 -3.77 -4.85
C ASN A 36 -21.34 -4.62 -5.42
N PHE A 37 -22.02 -5.38 -4.56
CA PHE A 37 -23.20 -6.18 -4.89
C PHE A 37 -24.45 -5.44 -4.42
N ILE A 38 -25.35 -5.10 -5.35
CA ILE A 38 -26.58 -4.35 -5.06
C ILE A 38 -27.79 -5.25 -5.31
N ASN A 39 -28.62 -5.43 -4.29
CA ASN A 39 -29.96 -6.00 -4.40
C ASN A 39 -30.99 -4.87 -4.27
N SER A 40 -31.86 -4.70 -5.27
CA SER A 40 -32.85 -3.62 -5.29
C SER A 40 -33.86 -3.63 -4.13
N ASN A 41 -33.97 -4.73 -3.38
CA ASN A 41 -34.99 -4.88 -2.33
C ASN A 41 -34.43 -4.81 -0.90
N ASN A 42 -33.11 -4.80 -0.70
CA ASN A 42 -32.52 -4.63 0.62
C ASN A 42 -31.09 -4.10 0.51
N SER A 43 -30.84 -3.03 1.29
CA SER A 43 -29.57 -2.36 1.60
C SER A 43 -28.29 -2.91 0.96
N ASN A 44 -27.60 -2.02 0.23
CA ASN A 44 -26.28 -2.19 -0.38
C ASN A 44 -25.38 -3.14 0.43
N VAL A 45 -25.18 -4.37 -0.06
CA VAL A 45 -24.18 -5.28 0.52
C VAL A 45 -22.83 -4.84 -0.01
N THR A 46 -22.24 -3.88 0.69
CA THR A 46 -20.86 -3.49 0.44
C THR A 46 -19.98 -4.58 1.06
N ILE A 47 -19.35 -5.43 0.25
CA ILE A 47 -18.27 -6.30 0.74
C ILE A 47 -17.08 -5.38 0.99
N GLN A 48 -17.11 -4.67 2.13
CA GLN A 48 -16.04 -3.77 2.53
C GLN A 48 -14.81 -4.62 2.86
N SER A 49 -13.87 -4.70 1.92
CA SER A 49 -12.49 -5.16 2.16
C SER A 49 -11.65 -4.16 2.95
N HIS A 50 -12.25 -3.07 3.47
CA HIS A 50 -11.55 -1.98 4.15
C HIS A 50 -10.73 -2.48 5.34
N ASP A 51 -11.27 -3.45 6.08
CA ASP A 51 -10.58 -4.10 7.21
C ASP A 51 -9.31 -4.86 6.79
N GLN A 52 -9.30 -5.47 5.60
CA GLN A 52 -8.13 -6.23 5.14
C GLN A 52 -6.97 -5.31 4.79
N VAL A 53 -7.25 -4.19 4.12
CA VAL A 53 -6.22 -3.20 3.77
C VAL A 53 -5.60 -2.61 5.03
N GLN A 54 -6.42 -2.27 6.04
CA GLN A 54 -5.91 -1.73 7.30
C GLN A 54 -5.08 -2.78 8.06
N LYS A 55 -5.54 -4.03 8.14
CA LYS A 55 -4.77 -5.14 8.75
C LYS A 55 -3.43 -5.37 8.07
N ILE A 56 -3.38 -5.30 6.73
CA ILE A 56 -2.12 -5.42 5.99
C ILE A 56 -1.19 -4.24 6.29
N ARG A 57 -1.72 -3.01 6.34
CA ARG A 57 -0.92 -1.82 6.69
C ARG A 57 -0.38 -1.90 8.11
N ASP A 58 -1.18 -2.38 9.05
CA ASP A 58 -0.76 -2.56 10.44
C ASP A 58 0.28 -3.67 10.57
N TRP A 59 0.16 -4.75 9.79
CA TRP A 59 1.16 -5.82 9.72
C TRP A 59 2.49 -5.35 9.11
N LEU A 60 2.44 -4.48 8.09
CA LEU A 60 3.63 -3.88 7.46
C LEU A 60 4.23 -2.74 8.29
N LYS A 61 3.55 -2.26 9.33
CA LYS A 61 4.02 -1.15 10.14
C LYS A 61 5.32 -1.54 10.83
N ALA A 62 6.35 -0.73 10.64
CA ALA A 62 7.61 -0.94 11.33
C ALA A 62 7.41 -0.91 12.86
N PRO A 63 8.05 -1.82 13.61
CA PRO A 63 8.05 -1.76 15.06
C PRO A 63 8.71 -0.46 15.53
N ASP A 64 8.33 0.02 16.71
CA ASP A 64 9.04 1.13 17.34
C ASP A 64 10.45 0.69 17.75
N CYS A 65 11.45 1.22 17.06
CA CYS A 65 12.86 0.93 17.30
C CYS A 65 13.49 1.77 18.42
N SER A 66 12.74 2.71 19.03
CA SER A 66 13.26 3.66 20.01
C SER A 66 13.93 2.99 21.22
N THR A 67 13.27 1.98 21.80
CA THR A 67 13.79 1.23 22.96
C THR A 67 15.10 0.52 22.64
N ASN A 68 15.20 -0.12 21.47
CA ASN A 68 16.42 -0.80 21.06
C ASN A 68 17.54 0.22 20.80
N PHE A 69 17.23 1.31 20.11
CA PHE A 69 18.16 2.41 19.87
C PHE A 69 18.72 2.98 21.18
N ASN A 70 17.86 3.33 22.13
CA ASN A 70 18.26 3.89 23.42
C ASN A 70 19.11 2.90 24.22
N THR A 71 18.72 1.62 24.23
CA THR A 71 19.49 0.56 24.90
C THR A 71 20.89 0.43 24.31
N ALA A 72 21.00 0.37 22.98
CA ALA A 72 22.29 0.29 22.30
C ALA A 72 23.13 1.57 22.52
N ALA A 73 22.49 2.74 22.47
CA ALA A 73 23.14 4.03 22.72
C ALA A 73 23.70 4.15 24.14
N ASN A 74 23.00 3.60 25.14
CA ASN A 74 23.44 3.60 26.53
C ASN A 74 24.55 2.56 26.80
N LYS A 75 24.53 1.43 26.10
CA LYS A 75 25.54 0.35 26.27
C LYS A 75 26.81 0.58 25.47
N LYS A 76 26.80 1.43 24.43
CA LYS A 76 27.98 1.62 23.58
C LYS A 76 29.10 2.32 24.36
N THR A 77 30.33 1.88 24.13
CA THR A 77 31.51 2.64 24.53
C THR A 77 31.69 3.84 23.60
N ALA A 78 31.94 5.02 24.17
CA ALA A 78 32.19 6.22 23.38
C ALA A 78 33.38 6.01 22.43
N GLY A 79 33.26 6.49 21.19
CA GLY A 79 34.29 6.33 20.15
C GLY A 79 34.24 5.01 19.39
N THR A 80 33.63 3.95 19.92
CA THR A 80 33.46 2.67 19.20
C THR A 80 32.66 2.87 17.91
N GLY A 81 33.12 2.26 16.82
CA GLY A 81 32.50 2.39 15.49
C GLY A 81 32.81 3.71 14.77
N THR A 82 33.47 4.68 15.40
CA THR A 82 33.85 5.94 14.72
C THR A 82 34.80 5.68 13.55
N TRP A 83 35.65 4.66 13.67
CA TRP A 83 36.62 4.30 12.64
C TRP A 83 35.97 3.95 11.30
N ILE A 84 34.81 3.27 11.29
CA ILE A 84 34.13 2.88 10.05
C ILE A 84 33.37 4.06 9.44
N ILE A 85 32.76 4.92 10.26
CA ILE A 85 31.99 6.08 9.78
C ILE A 85 32.90 7.12 9.10
N LYS A 86 34.16 7.22 9.56
CA LYS A 86 35.19 8.07 8.96
C LYS A 86 35.93 7.39 7.79
N HIS A 87 35.68 6.11 7.53
CA HIS A 87 36.39 5.38 6.50
C HIS A 87 35.89 5.79 5.11
N GLN A 88 36.82 6.01 4.18
CA GLN A 88 36.51 6.49 2.83
C GLN A 88 35.48 5.63 2.09
N LYS A 89 35.62 4.30 2.13
CA LYS A 89 34.64 3.36 1.54
C LYS A 89 33.22 3.52 2.08
N TYR A 90 33.07 3.84 3.37
CA TYR A 90 31.77 4.08 3.96
C TYR A 90 31.17 5.40 3.44
N ILE A 91 31.99 6.45 3.36
CA ILE A 91 31.57 7.76 2.83
C ILE A 91 31.11 7.64 1.37
N GLU A 92 31.88 6.93 0.55
CA GLU A 92 31.54 6.68 -0.86
C GLU A 92 30.23 5.90 -1.00
N TRP A 93 30.09 4.79 -0.26
CA TRP A 93 28.84 4.02 -0.23
C TRP A 93 27.65 4.85 0.25
N LYS A 94 27.83 5.68 1.29
CA LYS A 94 26.76 6.54 1.82
C LYS A 94 26.26 7.54 0.78
N ASN A 95 27.15 8.08 -0.05
CA ASN A 95 26.81 9.08 -1.05
C ASN A 95 26.27 8.47 -2.34
N ASN A 96 26.76 7.30 -2.72
CA ASN A 96 26.50 6.71 -4.04
C ASN A 96 25.59 5.46 -3.99
N GLY A 97 25.31 4.94 -2.80
CA GLY A 97 24.56 3.70 -2.61
C GLY A 97 25.35 2.44 -2.98
N GLY A 98 24.64 1.34 -3.23
CA GLY A 98 25.22 0.04 -3.57
C GLY A 98 25.44 -0.86 -2.35
N LEU A 99 26.38 -1.80 -2.49
CA LEU A 99 26.64 -2.86 -1.50
C LEU A 99 27.96 -2.62 -0.78
N LEU A 100 27.92 -2.54 0.55
CA LEU A 100 29.09 -2.45 1.43
C LEU A 100 29.09 -3.62 2.40
N TRP A 101 30.12 -4.46 2.33
CA TRP A 101 30.33 -5.55 3.28
C TRP A 101 31.36 -5.16 4.32
N ILE A 102 31.04 -5.40 5.60
CA ILE A 102 31.96 -5.24 6.72
C ILE A 102 32.23 -6.64 7.26
N GLN A 103 33.50 -7.05 7.21
CA GLN A 103 33.95 -8.31 7.76
C GLN A 103 34.82 -8.03 8.99
N GLY A 104 34.56 -8.74 10.07
CA GLY A 104 35.36 -8.71 11.30
C GLY A 104 35.45 -10.10 11.89
N LYS A 105 36.44 -10.32 12.76
CA LYS A 105 36.48 -11.52 13.60
C LYS A 105 35.31 -11.44 14.58
N GLY A 106 34.57 -12.54 14.75
CA GLY A 106 33.54 -12.64 15.77
C GLY A 106 34.13 -12.37 17.16
N GLY A 107 33.45 -11.52 17.93
CA GLY A 107 33.81 -11.19 19.32
C GLY A 107 33.37 -12.28 20.29
#